data_AF-A0A961EJS5-F1
#
_entry.id   AF-A0A961EJS5-F1
#
_cell.length_a   1.000
_cell.length_b   1.000
_cell.length_c   1.000
_cell.angle_alpha   90.00
_cell.angle_beta   90.00
_cell.angle_gamma   90.00
#
_symmetry.space_group_name_H-M   'P 1'
#
loop_
_entity.id
_entity.type
_entity.pdbx_description
1 polymer ?
#
loop_
_entity_poly.entity_id
_entity_poly.type
_entity_poly.pdbx_seq_one_letter_code
_entity_poly.pdbx_strand_id
1 'polypeptide(L)'
;MHLSRLRLNPTRRDTRRLVGSPQSLHAAVMGSHPPSPAQDGAGRVLWRLDQYSGHDLQLYVLSPSPPDFTGLLEQAGWPTQIAWDTTAYEPFLANLSTGQQ
;
A
#
# COMPACT_ATOMS: atom_id res chain seq x y z
N MET A 1 0.77 2.68 13.37
CA MET A 1 1.49 2.68 12.09
C MET A 1 1.40 1.27 11.56
N HIS A 2 1.00 1.14 10.31
CA HIS A 2 0.68 -0.14 9.70
C HIS A 2 1.47 -0.25 8.42
N LEU A 3 2.20 -1.35 8.28
CA LEU A 3 2.83 -1.72 7.02
C LEU A 3 1.91 -2.70 6.31
N SER A 4 1.47 -2.33 5.12
CA SER A 4 0.63 -3.16 4.27
C SER A 4 1.31 -3.49 2.96
N ARG A 5 0.99 -4.66 2.41
CA ARG A 5 1.49 -5.15 1.12
C ARG A 5 0.32 -5.68 0.30
N LEU A 6 0.23 -5.27 -0.95
CA LEU A 6 -0.72 -5.83 -1.92
C LEU A 6 -0.07 -6.13 -3.26
N ARG A 7 -0.61 -7.14 -3.96
CA ARG A 7 -0.18 -7.52 -5.30
C ARG A 7 -1.09 -6.91 -6.35
N LEU A 8 -0.50 -6.28 -7.36
CA LEU A 8 -1.23 -5.73 -8.50
C LEU A 8 -1.18 -6.70 -9.67
N ASN A 9 -2.30 -6.84 -10.39
CA ASN A 9 -2.42 -7.70 -11.55
C ASN A 9 -1.96 -6.96 -12.82
N PRO A 10 -0.77 -7.27 -13.38
CA PRO A 10 -0.23 -6.55 -14.54
C PRO A 10 -1.06 -6.73 -15.81
N THR A 11 -1.87 -7.79 -15.90
CA THR A 11 -2.69 -8.08 -17.09
C THR A 11 -3.85 -7.10 -17.25
N ARG A 12 -4.32 -6.51 -16.15
CA ARG A 12 -5.40 -5.54 -16.17
C ARG A 12 -4.94 -4.22 -16.79
N ARG A 13 -5.83 -3.62 -17.60
CA ARG A 13 -5.55 -2.32 -18.24
C ARG A 13 -5.42 -1.21 -17.20
N ASP A 14 -6.28 -1.22 -16.18
CA ASP A 14 -6.27 -0.21 -15.13
C ASP A 14 -5.00 -0.26 -14.28
N THR A 15 -4.47 -1.46 -14.02
CA THR A 15 -3.16 -1.61 -13.36
C THR A 15 -2.06 -0.93 -14.16
N ARG A 16 -1.98 -1.19 -15.47
CA ARG A 16 -0.98 -0.56 -16.35
C ARG A 16 -1.09 0.97 -16.34
N ARG A 17 -2.30 1.51 -16.33
CA ARG A 17 -2.54 2.96 -16.22
C ARG A 17 -2.08 3.49 -14.86
N LEU A 18 -2.41 2.80 -13.77
CA LEU A 18 -2.03 3.19 -12.41
C LEU A 18 -0.52 3.20 -12.23
N VAL A 19 0.17 2.10 -12.58
CA VAL A 19 1.62 1.98 -12.37
C VAL A 19 2.45 2.88 -13.30
N GLY A 20 1.89 3.27 -14.46
CA GLY A 20 2.53 4.21 -15.37
C GLY A 20 2.48 5.67 -14.92
N SER A 21 1.71 5.99 -13.87
CA SER A 21 1.50 7.36 -13.39
C SER A 21 1.62 7.42 -11.86
N PRO A 22 2.72 7.96 -11.31
CA PRO A 22 2.89 8.09 -9.86
C PRO A 22 1.75 8.85 -9.18
N GLN A 23 1.17 9.86 -9.85
CA GLN A 23 0.04 10.64 -9.35
C GLN A 23 -1.24 9.82 -9.28
N SER A 24 -1.51 9.01 -10.31
CA SER A 24 -2.68 8.12 -10.32
C SER A 24 -2.57 7.05 -9.26
N LEU A 25 -1.38 6.47 -9.09
CA LEU A 25 -1.12 5.50 -8.03
C LEU A 25 -1.21 6.14 -6.64
N HIS A 26 -0.67 7.34 -6.47
CA HIS A 26 -0.81 8.09 -5.22
C HIS A 26 -2.28 8.32 -4.87
N ALA A 27 -3.09 8.80 -5.82
CA ALA A 27 -4.52 9.02 -5.60
C ALA A 27 -5.25 7.73 -5.20
N ALA A 28 -4.91 6.59 -5.81
CA ALA A 28 -5.48 5.30 -5.47
C ALA A 28 -5.09 4.81 -4.07
N VAL A 29 -3.82 5.03 -3.66
CA VAL A 29 -3.36 4.76 -2.29
C VAL A 29 -4.10 5.64 -1.29
N MET A 30 -4.20 6.94 -1.55
CA MET A 30 -4.91 7.87 -0.67
C MET A 30 -6.40 7.53 -0.55
N GLY A 31 -7.04 7.12 -1.65
CA GLY A 31 -8.43 6.68 -1.67
C GLY A 31 -8.68 5.37 -0.89
N SER A 32 -7.63 4.62 -0.55
CA SER A 32 -7.71 3.43 0.30
C SER A 32 -7.75 3.77 1.79
N HIS A 33 -7.71 5.05 2.15
CA HIS A 33 -7.82 5.53 3.52
C HIS A 33 -9.15 6.27 3.72
N PRO A 34 -10.03 5.81 4.63
CA PRO A 34 -11.26 6.53 4.92
C PRO A 34 -10.94 7.90 5.56
N PRO A 35 -11.71 8.96 5.24
CA PRO A 35 -11.52 10.27 5.84
C PRO A 35 -11.75 10.17 7.36
N SER A 36 -10.68 10.36 8.14
CA SER A 36 -10.74 10.39 9.60
C SER A 36 -10.55 11.81 10.12
N PRO A 37 -11.37 12.27 11.08
CA PRO A 37 -11.25 13.60 11.68
C PRO A 37 -9.99 13.79 12.54
N ALA A 38 -9.26 12.72 12.85
CA ALA A 38 -8.04 12.74 13.67
C ALA A 38 -6.73 12.85 12.85
N GLN A 39 -6.80 13.20 11.57
CA GLN A 39 -5.61 13.25 10.69
C GLN A 39 -4.68 14.44 10.98
N ASP A 40 -5.13 15.44 11.73
CA ASP A 40 -4.30 16.56 12.17
C ASP A 40 -3.27 16.06 13.21
N GLY A 41 -2.13 15.58 12.70
CA GLY A 41 -0.99 15.10 13.50
C GLY A 41 -0.71 13.60 13.44
N ALA A 42 -1.54 12.80 12.77
CA ALA A 42 -1.46 11.33 12.80
C ALA A 42 -0.28 10.70 12.02
N GLY A 43 0.53 11.49 11.30
CA GLY A 43 1.64 11.00 10.47
C GLY A 43 1.26 10.84 8.99
N ARG A 44 2.28 10.65 8.13
CA ARG A 44 2.14 10.67 6.67
C ARG A 44 1.97 9.27 6.09
N VAL A 45 1.10 9.13 5.08
CA VAL A 45 1.03 7.93 4.23
C VAL A 45 2.23 7.91 3.27
N LEU A 46 3.03 6.86 3.35
CA LEU A 46 4.15 6.58 2.45
C LEU A 46 3.86 5.31 1.67
N TRP A 47 4.35 5.22 0.43
CA TRP A 47 4.17 4.03 -0.38
C TRP A 47 5.31 3.84 -1.36
N ARG A 48 5.53 2.58 -1.77
CA ARG A 48 6.54 2.18 -2.75
C ARG A 48 5.97 1.09 -3.63
N LEU A 49 6.15 1.20 -4.94
CA LEU A 49 5.83 0.15 -5.89
C LEU A 49 7.12 -0.57 -6.28
N ASP A 50 7.20 -1.86 -5.95
CA ASP A 50 8.29 -2.74 -6.36
C ASP A 50 7.86 -3.52 -7.60
N GLN A 51 8.76 -3.59 -8.58
CA GLN A 51 8.57 -4.35 -9.82
C GLN A 51 9.66 -5.43 -9.87
N TYR A 52 9.27 -6.68 -9.70
CA TYR A 52 10.18 -7.82 -9.77
C TYR A 52 10.13 -8.47 -11.16
N SER A 53 11.02 -9.45 -11.39
CA SER A 53 11.03 -10.25 -12.61
C SER A 53 9.68 -10.94 -12.85
N GLY A 54 9.27 -11.06 -14.12
CA GLY A 54 8.02 -11.76 -14.47
C GLY A 54 6.74 -10.94 -14.24
N HIS A 55 6.83 -9.60 -14.26
CA HIS A 55 5.69 -8.69 -14.06
C HIS A 55 5.03 -8.78 -12.67
N ASP A 56 5.75 -9.22 -11.65
CA ASP A 56 5.24 -9.19 -10.28
C ASP A 56 5.31 -7.76 -9.73
N LEU A 57 4.14 -7.17 -9.49
CA LEU A 57 3.96 -5.79 -9.03
C LEU A 57 3.49 -5.83 -7.58
N GLN A 58 4.33 -5.30 -6.67
CA GLN A 58 4.09 -5.32 -5.23
C GLN A 58 4.02 -3.89 -4.72
N LEU A 59 2.88 -3.47 -4.19
CA LEU A 59 2.69 -2.16 -3.60
C LEU A 59 2.81 -2.30 -2.09
N TYR A 60 3.73 -1.56 -1.50
CA TYR A 60 3.91 -1.43 -0.07
C TYR A 60 3.38 -0.07 0.37
N VAL A 61 2.61 -0.04 1.45
CA VAL A 61 2.02 1.18 2.02
C VAL A 61 2.31 1.21 3.51
N LEU A 62 2.88 2.31 3.99
CA LEU A 62 3.04 2.61 5.41
C LEU A 62 2.09 3.75 5.77
N SER A 63 1.18 3.50 6.71
CA SER A 63 0.14 4.47 7.07
C SER A 63 -0.13 4.49 8.58
N PRO A 64 -0.63 5.61 9.12
CA PRO A 64 -1.02 5.71 10.52
C PRO A 64 -2.10 4.69 10.92
N SER A 65 -3.16 4.62 10.12
CA SER A 65 -4.30 3.71 10.27
C SER A 65 -4.24 2.55 9.26
N PRO A 66 -4.92 1.42 9.54
CA PRO A 66 -5.06 0.35 8.57
C PRO A 66 -5.78 0.85 7.30
N PRO A 67 -5.24 0.60 6.10
CA PRO A 67 -5.93 0.88 4.84
C PRO A 67 -7.05 -0.13 4.54
N ASP A 68 -8.03 0.30 3.77
CA ASP A 68 -8.99 -0.56 3.08
C ASP A 68 -8.67 -0.57 1.58
N PHE A 69 -8.09 -1.67 1.10
CA PHE A 69 -7.71 -1.81 -0.32
C PHE A 69 -8.80 -2.42 -1.18
N THR A 70 -10.05 -2.55 -0.70
CA THR A 70 -11.14 -3.19 -1.46
C THR A 70 -11.30 -2.58 -2.86
N GLY A 71 -11.43 -1.26 -2.96
CA GLY A 71 -11.58 -0.59 -4.27
C GLY A 71 -10.35 -0.71 -5.16
N LEU A 72 -9.15 -0.67 -4.58
CA LEU A 72 -7.90 -0.86 -5.33
C LEU A 72 -7.77 -2.30 -5.84
N LEU A 73 -8.23 -3.27 -5.07
CA LEU A 73 -8.27 -4.68 -5.45
C LEU A 73 -9.26 -4.94 -6.58
N GLU A 74 -10.45 -4.35 -6.48
CA GLU A 74 -11.48 -4.39 -7.52
C GLU A 74 -10.99 -3.80 -8.83
N GLN A 75 -10.21 -2.71 -8.78
CA GLN A 75 -9.66 -2.05 -9.96
C GLN A 75 -8.45 -2.80 -10.53
N ALA A 76 -7.47 -3.12 -9.69
CA ALA A 76 -6.11 -3.46 -10.11
C ALA A 76 -5.58 -4.81 -9.59
N GLY A 77 -6.33 -5.54 -8.77
CA GLY A 77 -5.90 -6.80 -8.16
C GLY A 77 -6.69 -8.04 -8.63
N TRP A 78 -6.80 -9.02 -7.73
CA TRP A 78 -7.63 -10.23 -7.87
C TRP A 78 -8.68 -10.23 -6.76
N PRO A 79 -9.92 -9.77 -7.03
CA PRO A 79 -10.94 -9.58 -5.99
C PRO A 79 -11.34 -10.84 -5.23
N THR A 80 -11.17 -12.01 -5.83
CA THR A 80 -11.57 -13.30 -5.29
C THR A 80 -10.47 -14.03 -4.50
N GLN A 81 -9.29 -13.44 -4.37
CA GLN A 81 -8.18 -14.00 -3.59
C GLN A 81 -7.87 -13.07 -2.41
N ILE A 82 -7.46 -13.62 -1.26
CA ILE A 82 -6.88 -12.82 -0.17
C ILE A 82 -5.64 -12.13 -0.75
N ALA A 83 -5.67 -10.80 -0.85
CA ALA A 83 -4.77 -10.11 -1.77
C ALA A 83 -4.03 -8.90 -1.17
N TRP A 84 -4.21 -8.64 0.13
CA TRP A 84 -3.28 -7.81 0.89
C TRP A 84 -3.05 -8.32 2.30
N ASP A 85 -1.86 -8.02 2.81
CA ASP A 85 -1.43 -8.28 4.18
C ASP A 85 -1.22 -6.94 4.88
N THR A 86 -1.59 -6.84 6.16
CA THR A 86 -1.34 -5.66 7.00
C THR A 86 -0.78 -6.10 8.34
N THR A 87 0.29 -5.44 8.80
CA THR A 87 0.90 -5.69 10.11
C THR A 87 1.20 -4.39 10.85
N ALA A 88 1.20 -4.45 12.19
CA ALA A 88 1.61 -3.32 13.03
C ALA A 88 3.11 -3.07 12.85
N TYR A 89 3.49 -1.81 12.66
CA TYR A 89 4.86 -1.40 12.39
C TYR A 89 5.61 -0.95 13.66
N GLU A 90 4.88 -0.51 14.69
CA GLU A 90 5.45 -0.11 15.98
C GLU A 90 6.37 -1.16 16.62
N PRO A 91 6.01 -2.46 16.67
CA PRO A 91 6.87 -3.45 17.32
C PRO A 91 8.24 -3.57 16.65
N PHE A 92 8.29 -3.44 15.32
CA PHE A 92 9.56 -3.42 14.60
C PHE A 92 10.39 -2.19 14.97
N LEU A 93 9.78 -1.00 14.95
CA LEU A 93 10.47 0.25 15.28
C LEU A 93 10.98 0.28 16.73
N ALA A 94 10.22 -0.28 17.67
CA ALA A 94 10.59 -0.34 19.08
C ALA A 94 11.81 -1.25 19.34
N ASN A 95 12.11 -2.18 18.44
CA ASN A 95 13.25 -3.09 18.54
C ASN A 95 14.49 -2.60 17.78
N LEU A 96 14.45 -1.42 17.17
CA LEU A 96 15.61 -0.84 16.51
C LEU A 96 16.62 -0.31 17.53
N SER A 97 17.89 -0.67 17.33
CA SER A 97 19.00 -0.26 18.19
C SER A 97 20.09 0.46 17.40
N THR A 98 20.86 1.32 18.08
CA THR A 98 21.94 2.07 17.44
C THR A 98 23.02 1.11 16.95
N GLY A 99 23.34 1.16 15.66
CA GLY A 99 24.34 0.28 15.02
C GLY A 99 23.79 -1.02 14.42
N GLN A 100 22.47 -1.24 14.46
CA GLN A 100 21.83 -2.37 13.80
C GLN A 100 21.84 -2.23 12.26
N GLN A 101 22.12 -3.33 11.54
CA GLN A 101 22.15 -3.41 10.08
C GLN A 101 21.30 -4.59 9.58
#